data_AF-A0A373PZY1-F1
#
_entry.id   AF-A0A373PZY1-F1
#
_cell.length_a   1.000
_cell.length_b   1.000
_cell.length_c   1.000
_cell.angle_alpha   90.00
_cell.angle_beta   90.00
_cell.angle_gamma   90.00
#
_symmetry.space_group_name_H-M   'P 1'
#
loop_
_entity.id
_entity.type
_entity.pdbx_description
1 polymer ?
#
loop_
_entity_poly.entity_id
_entity_poly.type
_entity_poly.pdbx_seq_one_letter_code
_entity_poly.pdbx_strand_id
1 'polypeptide(L)'
;MYKLYYDTELLQKHGGMFVEHTSVEADKELQTNPNIMLIYIAHASQHHGKFECGSDSIELFDNDILLINPNTEFKLYSFNFAKDKKAKGDNAVGIYSCSFLPDYLPLKLSKLKNDFPDISDFLIGKIPYIYTHDTNELFIRNMMVRVIDDFAYNQPAFEYTVKYFLPVIIINIFRIYSASKNMSIAANSNMIIGQIENYIQKNIHSKVSLSELAKIHNITPRHLCRLFKKHTGMTFTEFANRMRQKN
;
A
#
# COMPACT_ATOMS: atom_id res chain seq x y z
N MET A 1 18.27 12.55 17.54
CA MET A 1 16.84 12.61 17.22
C MET A 1 16.75 12.81 15.71
N TYR A 2 16.76 11.72 14.96
CA TYR A 2 16.60 11.78 13.49
C TYR A 2 15.10 11.80 13.20
N LYS A 3 14.59 12.98 12.85
CA LYS A 3 13.22 13.12 12.36
C LYS A 3 13.29 12.92 10.85
N LEU A 4 12.43 12.06 10.27
CA LEU A 4 12.28 11.95 8.80
C LEU A 4 11.54 13.19 8.29
N TYR A 5 12.18 14.34 8.42
CA TYR A 5 11.64 15.65 8.05
C TYR A 5 12.58 16.29 7.05
N TYR A 6 12.08 16.44 5.83
CA TYR A 6 12.77 17.06 4.72
C TYR A 6 11.89 18.21 4.25
N ASP A 7 12.21 19.43 4.71
CA ASP A 7 11.48 20.59 4.24
C ASP A 7 11.73 20.87 2.76
N THR A 8 10.87 21.71 2.19
CA THR A 8 10.92 22.10 0.79
C THR A 8 12.23 22.82 0.43
N GLU A 9 12.82 23.57 1.35
CA GLU A 9 14.06 24.32 1.11
C GLU A 9 15.26 23.37 0.97
N LEU A 10 15.36 22.37 1.84
CA LEU A 10 16.32 21.29 1.73
C LEU A 10 16.19 20.56 0.40
N LEU A 11 14.97 20.17 0.01
CA LEU A 11 14.75 19.51 -1.27
C LEU A 11 15.16 20.40 -2.44
N GLN A 12 14.79 21.69 -2.44
CA GLN A 12 15.17 22.63 -3.49
C GLN A 12 16.69 22.77 -3.62
N LYS A 13 17.42 22.79 -2.50
CA LYS A 13 18.89 22.79 -2.49
C LYS A 13 19.49 21.54 -3.13
N HIS A 14 18.78 20.41 -3.06
CA HIS A 14 19.14 19.13 -3.70
C HIS A 14 18.40 18.89 -5.03
N GLY A 15 17.99 19.96 -5.73
CA GLY A 15 17.38 19.86 -7.07
C GLY A 15 15.96 19.32 -7.09
N GLY A 16 15.30 19.21 -5.93
CA GLY A 16 13.91 18.81 -5.74
C GLY A 16 13.70 17.42 -5.12
N MET A 17 14.76 16.74 -4.69
CA MET A 17 14.71 15.39 -4.12
C MET A 17 15.85 15.15 -3.13
N PHE A 18 15.60 14.33 -2.12
CA PHE A 18 16.59 13.87 -1.15
C PHE A 18 16.35 12.39 -0.88
N VAL A 19 17.43 11.60 -0.85
CA VAL A 19 17.39 10.17 -0.57
C VAL A 19 18.47 9.80 0.43
N GLU A 20 18.13 8.89 1.35
CA GLU A 20 19.10 8.34 2.30
C GLU A 20 18.78 6.90 2.70
N HIS A 21 19.82 6.20 3.13
CA HIS A 21 19.71 4.95 3.88
C HIS A 21 19.93 5.26 5.36
N THR A 22 18.90 5.04 6.17
CA THR A 22 18.91 5.35 7.61
C THR A 22 18.19 4.25 8.39
N SER A 23 18.08 4.41 9.70
CA SER A 23 17.34 3.47 10.56
C SER A 23 16.32 4.18 11.43
N VAL A 24 15.21 3.51 11.68
CA VAL A 24 14.12 4.04 12.50
C VAL A 24 14.34 3.66 13.96
N GLU A 25 14.49 4.66 14.83
CA GLU A 25 14.66 4.49 16.27
C GLU A 25 13.35 4.09 16.97
N ALA A 26 13.44 3.78 18.27
CA ALA A 26 12.29 3.33 19.07
C ALA A 26 11.32 4.45 19.48
N ASP A 27 11.48 5.64 18.92
CA ASP A 27 10.69 6.81 19.28
C ASP A 27 9.36 6.85 18.53
N LYS A 28 8.27 6.91 19.28
CA LYS A 28 6.90 6.93 18.74
C LYS A 28 6.42 8.34 18.43
N GLU A 29 7.35 9.23 18.08
CA GLU A 29 7.04 10.61 17.76
C GLU A 29 6.20 10.71 16.49
N LEU A 30 5.26 11.68 16.54
CA LEU A 30 4.44 12.02 15.39
C LEU A 30 5.28 12.79 14.37
N GLN A 31 5.24 12.32 13.13
CA GLN A 31 6.00 12.84 12.00
C GLN A 31 5.04 13.33 10.92
N THR A 32 5.48 14.33 10.17
CA THR A 32 4.79 14.85 9.00
C THR A 32 5.86 15.40 8.04
N ASN A 33 5.60 15.39 6.74
CA ASN A 33 6.53 15.90 5.75
C ASN A 33 5.76 16.72 4.71
N PRO A 34 6.22 17.92 4.31
CA PRO A 34 5.52 18.75 3.32
C PRO A 34 5.59 18.19 1.89
N ASN A 35 6.29 17.08 1.67
CA ASN A 35 6.55 16.47 0.37
C ASN A 35 6.12 15.00 0.34
N ILE A 36 5.99 14.44 -0.87
CA ILE A 36 5.74 12.99 -1.02
C ILE A 36 6.98 12.27 -0.49
N MET A 37 6.75 11.21 0.28
CA MET A 37 7.81 10.39 0.86
C MET A 37 7.63 8.93 0.47
N LEU A 38 8.67 8.34 -0.07
CA LEU A 38 8.80 6.91 -0.31
C LEU A 38 9.71 6.32 0.77
N ILE A 39 9.23 5.28 1.46
CA ILE A 39 9.98 4.51 2.44
C ILE A 39 9.94 3.04 2.01
N TYR A 40 11.11 2.45 1.85
CA TYR A 40 11.29 1.02 1.65
C TYR A 40 11.94 0.42 2.90
N ILE A 41 11.35 -0.64 3.44
CA ILE A 41 11.88 -1.33 4.63
C ILE A 41 12.95 -2.32 4.18
N ALA A 42 14.22 -1.97 4.41
CA ALA A 42 15.36 -2.77 3.97
C ALA A 42 15.66 -3.95 4.90
N HIS A 43 15.61 -3.69 6.22
CA HIS A 43 16.01 -4.64 7.26
C HIS A 43 15.15 -4.47 8.53
N ALA A 44 14.03 -5.16 8.58
CA ALA A 44 13.15 -5.38 9.74
C ALA A 44 13.20 -6.83 10.27
N SER A 45 13.78 -7.82 9.58
CA SER A 45 13.78 -9.23 10.03
C SER A 45 14.43 -9.51 11.40
N GLN A 46 15.17 -8.56 11.96
CA GLN A 46 15.74 -8.64 13.31
C GLN A 46 14.99 -7.77 14.35
N HIS A 47 14.05 -6.91 13.91
CA HIS A 47 13.41 -5.88 14.73
C HIS A 47 11.95 -5.63 14.31
N HIS A 48 11.04 -5.52 15.27
CA HIS A 48 9.64 -5.23 14.93
C HIS A 48 9.49 -3.75 14.60
N GLY A 49 9.16 -3.45 13.35
CA GLY A 49 8.80 -2.11 12.90
C GLY A 49 7.29 -1.91 12.98
N LYS A 50 6.85 -0.67 13.22
CA LYS A 50 5.44 -0.32 13.15
C LYS A 50 5.22 1.02 12.47
N PHE A 51 4.23 1.05 11.60
CA PHE A 51 3.70 2.25 10.99
C PHE A 51 2.28 2.51 11.52
N GLU A 52 2.02 3.73 11.96
CA GLU A 52 0.68 4.17 12.41
C GLU A 52 0.29 5.45 11.67
N CYS A 53 -0.91 5.46 11.09
CA CYS A 53 -1.44 6.63 10.36
C CYS A 53 -2.97 6.67 10.55
N GLY A 54 -3.46 7.67 11.26
CA GLY A 54 -4.87 7.73 11.66
C GLY A 54 -5.28 6.52 12.50
N SER A 55 -6.26 5.75 12.04
CA SER A 55 -6.70 4.50 12.69
C SER A 55 -5.85 3.28 12.33
N ASP A 56 -5.00 3.40 11.31
CA ASP A 56 -4.27 2.26 10.76
C ASP A 56 -3.02 1.97 11.59
N SER A 57 -2.73 0.67 11.72
CA SER A 57 -1.63 0.16 12.54
C SER A 57 -1.04 -1.06 11.84
N ILE A 58 0.13 -0.88 11.22
CA ILE A 58 0.76 -1.87 10.33
C ILE A 58 2.08 -2.32 10.97
N GLU A 59 2.22 -3.61 11.20
CA GLU A 59 3.52 -4.22 11.50
C GLU A 59 4.34 -4.33 10.21
N LEU A 60 5.61 -3.93 10.27
CA LEU A 60 6.47 -3.79 9.10
C LEU A 60 7.44 -4.97 8.99
N PHE A 61 7.59 -5.47 7.76
CA PHE A 61 8.50 -6.54 7.41
C PHE A 61 9.50 -6.09 6.35
N ASP A 62 10.57 -6.88 6.17
CA ASP A 62 11.52 -6.69 5.06
C ASP A 62 10.74 -6.56 3.75
N ASN A 63 11.11 -5.59 2.93
CA ASN A 63 10.51 -5.31 1.62
C ASN A 63 9.13 -4.67 1.62
N ASP A 64 8.61 -4.27 2.78
CA ASP A 64 7.46 -3.38 2.83
C ASP A 64 7.78 -2.01 2.23
N ILE A 65 6.78 -1.42 1.61
CA ILE A 65 6.89 -0.14 0.90
C ILE A 65 5.73 0.76 1.34
N LEU A 66 6.08 1.98 1.74
CA LEU A 66 5.16 3.05 2.07
C LEU A 66 5.40 4.22 1.12
N LEU A 67 4.36 4.67 0.42
CA LEU A 67 4.35 5.94 -0.31
C LEU A 67 3.37 6.87 0.38
N ILE A 68 3.88 7.89 1.06
CA ILE A 68 3.15 8.78 1.96
C ILE A 68 2.96 10.13 1.28
N ASN A 69 1.75 10.68 1.39
CA ASN A 69 1.36 11.95 0.80
C ASN A 69 1.82 13.15 1.67
N PRO A 70 2.03 14.35 1.11
CA PRO A 70 2.37 15.54 1.88
C PRO A 70 1.42 15.80 3.03
N ASN A 71 1.99 16.29 4.13
CA ASN A 71 1.31 16.69 5.35
C ASN A 71 0.53 15.57 6.05
N THR A 72 0.72 14.31 5.63
CA THR A 72 0.16 13.16 6.34
C THR A 72 0.88 13.02 7.67
N GLU A 73 0.10 13.00 8.76
CA GLU A 73 0.63 12.68 10.08
C GLU A 73 0.76 11.17 10.25
N PHE A 74 1.96 10.70 10.58
CA PHE A 74 2.23 9.29 10.81
C PHE A 74 3.24 9.07 11.92
N LYS A 75 3.32 7.85 12.43
CA LYS A 75 4.41 7.37 13.27
C LYS A 75 5.07 6.20 12.59
N LEU A 76 6.39 6.20 12.57
CA LEU A 76 7.20 5.09 12.12
C LEU A 76 8.26 4.86 13.18
N TYR A 77 8.24 3.69 13.83
CA TYR A 77 9.13 3.38 14.92
C TYR A 77 9.50 1.90 14.95
N SER A 78 10.65 1.58 15.52
CA SER A 78 11.03 0.21 15.86
C SER A 78 10.71 -0.09 17.32
N PHE A 79 10.58 -1.36 17.68
CA PHE A 79 10.51 -1.75 19.09
C PHE A 79 11.16 -3.12 19.28
N ASN A 80 11.82 -3.28 20.42
CA ASN A 80 12.43 -4.54 20.79
C ASN A 80 11.60 -5.19 21.92
N PHE A 81 11.23 -6.47 21.75
CA PHE A 81 10.61 -7.24 22.84
C PHE A 81 11.65 -7.66 23.90
N ALA A 82 12.94 -7.67 23.57
CA ALA A 82 14.01 -7.99 24.50
C ALA A 82 14.41 -6.75 25.34
N LYS A 83 14.38 -6.89 26.66
CA LYS A 83 14.63 -5.87 27.70
C LYS A 83 16.07 -5.30 27.74
N ASP A 84 16.84 -5.32 26.67
CA ASP A 84 18.20 -4.78 26.69
C ASP A 84 18.24 -3.31 26.30
N LYS A 85 18.18 -2.46 27.34
CA LYS A 85 18.29 -0.99 27.29
C LYS A 85 19.63 -0.45 26.76
N LYS A 86 20.50 -1.30 26.18
CA LYS A 86 21.88 -0.94 25.79
C LYS A 86 22.15 -0.88 24.28
N ALA A 87 21.21 -1.23 23.42
CA ALA A 87 21.44 -1.19 21.98
C ALA A 87 20.94 0.11 21.35
N LYS A 88 21.75 1.17 21.45
CA LYS A 88 21.68 2.28 20.49
C LYS A 88 22.48 1.84 19.26
N GLY A 89 21.84 1.76 18.09
CA GLY A 89 22.48 1.45 16.81
C GLY A 89 22.10 0.09 16.22
N ASP A 90 22.23 -1.00 16.99
CA ASP A 90 22.10 -2.38 16.47
C ASP A 90 20.67 -2.95 16.49
N ASN A 91 19.66 -2.17 16.91
CA ASN A 91 18.27 -2.62 17.09
C ASN A 91 17.22 -1.82 16.30
N ALA A 92 17.60 -1.25 15.16
CA ALA A 92 16.77 -0.31 14.42
C ALA A 92 16.36 -0.87 13.05
N VAL A 93 15.13 -0.60 12.65
CA VAL A 93 14.62 -1.00 11.33
C VAL A 93 15.33 -0.17 10.27
N GLY A 94 16.14 -0.80 9.42
CA GLY A 94 16.83 -0.13 8.32
C GLY A 94 15.86 0.23 7.20
N ILE A 95 15.91 1.47 6.72
CA ILE A 95 15.02 1.99 5.68
C ILE A 95 15.79 2.72 4.58
N TYR A 96 15.29 2.62 3.36
CA TYR A 96 15.63 3.53 2.27
C TYR A 96 14.51 4.57 2.18
N SER A 97 14.84 5.83 2.42
CA SER A 97 13.86 6.93 2.36
C SER A 97 14.18 7.87 1.21
N CYS A 98 13.15 8.29 0.48
CA CYS A 98 13.25 9.27 -0.60
C CYS A 98 12.10 10.26 -0.48
N SER A 99 12.42 11.55 -0.34
CA SER A 99 11.44 12.63 -0.40
C SER A 99 11.67 13.48 -1.64
N PHE A 100 10.59 13.89 -2.30
CA PHE A 100 10.69 14.61 -3.56
C PHE A 100 9.49 15.56 -3.78
N LEU A 101 9.75 16.64 -4.51
CA LEU A 101 8.72 17.52 -5.02
C LEU A 101 7.96 16.84 -6.16
N PRO A 102 6.63 17.01 -6.28
CA PRO A 102 5.89 16.47 -7.41
C PRO A 102 6.45 16.90 -8.78
N ASP A 103 6.93 18.14 -8.90
CA ASP A 103 7.52 18.69 -10.12
C ASP A 103 8.96 18.22 -10.39
N TYR A 104 9.58 17.50 -9.45
CA TYR A 104 10.87 16.85 -9.68
C TYR A 104 10.78 15.78 -10.77
N LEU A 105 9.66 15.06 -10.82
CA LEU A 105 9.45 13.95 -11.74
C LEU A 105 9.25 14.46 -13.19
N PRO A 106 9.91 13.85 -14.19
CA PRO A 106 9.71 14.22 -15.59
C PRO A 106 8.30 13.85 -16.09
N LEU A 107 7.69 12.83 -15.48
CA LEU A 107 6.32 12.42 -15.71
C LEU A 107 5.41 13.00 -14.64
N LYS A 108 4.34 13.70 -15.06
CA LYS A 108 3.23 14.04 -14.15
C LYS A 108 2.49 12.77 -13.75
N LEU A 109 2.51 12.43 -12.47
CA LEU A 109 1.85 11.23 -11.92
C LEU A 109 0.36 11.15 -12.28
N SER A 110 -0.32 12.28 -12.42
CA SER A 110 -1.73 12.35 -12.84
C SER A 110 -2.01 11.72 -14.22
N LYS A 111 -0.99 11.56 -15.09
CA LYS A 111 -1.13 10.87 -16.37
C LYS A 111 -1.34 9.36 -16.23
N LEU A 112 -0.97 8.77 -15.08
CA LEU A 112 -1.09 7.34 -14.83
C LEU A 112 -2.51 6.92 -14.40
N LYS A 113 -3.45 7.85 -14.23
CA LYS A 113 -4.79 7.59 -13.68
C LYS A 113 -5.62 6.55 -14.46
N ASN A 114 -5.35 6.39 -15.75
CA ASN A 114 -6.08 5.42 -16.57
C ASN A 114 -5.66 3.99 -16.25
N ASP A 115 -4.37 3.79 -15.93
CA ASP A 115 -3.81 2.49 -15.54
C ASP A 115 -3.98 2.23 -14.04
N PHE A 116 -3.86 3.28 -13.22
CA PHE A 116 -3.95 3.22 -11.76
C PHE A 116 -4.93 4.29 -11.23
N PRO A 117 -6.24 4.00 -11.19
CA PRO A 117 -7.25 4.99 -10.78
C PRO A 117 -7.01 5.61 -9.40
N ASP A 118 -6.52 4.82 -8.44
CA ASP A 118 -6.24 5.24 -7.07
C ASP A 118 -5.15 6.32 -6.99
N ILE A 119 -4.32 6.51 -8.03
CA ILE A 119 -3.33 7.58 -8.03
C ILE A 119 -3.99 8.96 -7.96
N SER A 120 -5.22 9.10 -8.48
CA SER A 120 -5.93 10.38 -8.44
C SER A 120 -6.37 10.71 -7.00
N ASP A 121 -6.90 9.72 -6.28
CA ASP A 121 -7.28 9.86 -4.87
C ASP A 121 -6.04 10.05 -3.97
N PHE A 122 -4.91 9.41 -4.31
CA PHE A 122 -3.63 9.68 -3.65
C PHE A 122 -3.18 11.12 -3.89
N LEU A 123 -3.04 11.59 -5.14
CA LEU A 123 -2.50 12.93 -5.41
C LEU A 123 -3.31 14.10 -4.84
N ILE A 124 -4.59 13.90 -4.50
CA ILE A 124 -5.44 14.94 -3.90
C ILE A 124 -5.54 14.87 -2.37
N GLY A 125 -4.84 13.94 -1.70
CA GLY A 125 -4.89 13.83 -0.23
C GLY A 125 -5.94 12.86 0.30
N LYS A 126 -6.81 12.30 -0.55
CA LYS A 126 -7.90 11.41 -0.09
C LYS A 126 -7.38 10.05 0.36
N ILE A 127 -6.32 9.55 -0.27
CA ILE A 127 -5.54 8.41 0.21
C ILE A 127 -4.25 8.99 0.85
N PRO A 128 -4.08 8.89 2.19
CA PRO A 128 -2.94 9.48 2.88
C PRO A 128 -1.63 8.74 2.62
N TYR A 129 -1.70 7.44 2.37
CA TYR A 129 -0.53 6.63 2.01
C TYR A 129 -0.94 5.40 1.19
N ILE A 130 0.00 4.89 0.41
CA ILE A 130 -0.04 3.58 -0.24
C ILE A 130 0.89 2.66 0.54
N TYR A 131 0.38 1.50 0.96
CA TYR A 131 1.17 0.43 1.54
C TYR A 131 1.15 -0.78 0.61
N THR A 132 2.32 -1.33 0.32
CA THR A 132 2.49 -2.55 -0.47
C THR A 132 3.78 -3.27 -0.06
N HIS A 133 4.05 -4.41 -0.69
CA HIS A 133 5.22 -5.23 -0.43
C HIS A 133 5.91 -5.53 -1.75
N ASP A 134 7.24 -5.42 -1.82
CA ASP A 134 7.98 -5.75 -3.04
C ASP A 134 7.75 -7.22 -3.42
N THR A 135 8.00 -7.54 -4.68
CA THR A 135 7.97 -8.90 -5.18
C THR A 135 9.20 -9.69 -4.72
N ASN A 136 9.15 -11.01 -4.85
CA ASN A 136 10.30 -11.88 -4.58
C ASN A 136 11.53 -11.57 -5.45
N GLU A 137 11.34 -10.85 -6.56
CA GLU A 137 12.42 -10.42 -7.47
C GLU A 137 13.18 -9.19 -6.93
N LEU A 138 12.66 -8.54 -5.88
CA LEU A 138 13.25 -7.37 -5.23
C LEU A 138 13.60 -6.24 -6.21
N PHE A 139 12.77 -6.08 -7.25
CA PHE A 139 13.02 -5.11 -8.32
C PHE A 139 13.02 -3.67 -7.78
N ILE A 140 12.06 -3.33 -6.90
CA ILE A 140 11.99 -1.99 -6.31
C ILE A 140 13.17 -1.78 -5.37
N ARG A 141 13.53 -2.78 -4.56
CA ARG A 141 14.74 -2.74 -3.71
C ARG A 141 15.98 -2.36 -4.49
N ASN A 142 16.23 -3.06 -5.60
CA ASN A 142 17.45 -2.89 -6.39
C ASN A 142 17.50 -1.50 -7.04
N MET A 143 16.35 -0.96 -7.45
CA MET A 143 16.26 0.43 -7.92
C MET A 143 16.51 1.44 -6.80
N MET A 144 15.95 1.21 -5.60
CA MET A 144 16.18 2.09 -4.44
C MET A 144 17.66 2.13 -4.05
N VAL A 145 18.33 0.97 -3.99
CA VAL A 145 19.77 0.87 -3.74
C VAL A 145 20.55 1.65 -4.80
N ARG A 146 20.19 1.50 -6.08
CA ARG A 146 20.85 2.25 -7.16
C ARG A 146 20.68 3.77 -7.00
N VAL A 147 19.48 4.23 -6.66
CA VAL A 147 19.17 5.65 -6.43
C VAL A 147 19.99 6.20 -5.25
N ILE A 148 20.07 5.45 -4.15
CA ILE A 148 20.87 5.81 -2.98
C ILE A 148 22.35 5.89 -3.33
N ASP A 149 22.91 4.86 -3.97
CA ASP A 149 24.34 4.82 -4.29
C ASP A 149 24.73 5.93 -5.27
N ASP A 150 23.93 6.15 -6.32
CA ASP A 150 24.18 7.23 -7.28
C ASP A 150 24.18 8.60 -6.59
N PHE A 151 23.24 8.85 -5.67
CA PHE A 151 23.14 10.10 -4.90
C PHE A 151 24.26 10.25 -3.86
N ALA A 152 24.44 9.25 -3.00
CA ALA A 152 25.39 9.30 -1.87
C ALA A 152 26.84 9.42 -2.33
N TYR A 153 27.20 8.81 -3.46
CA TYR A 153 28.53 8.86 -4.03
C TYR A 153 28.71 9.94 -5.10
N ASN A 154 27.72 10.81 -5.32
CA ASN A 154 27.73 11.85 -6.36
C ASN A 154 28.19 11.30 -7.73
N GLN A 155 27.62 10.16 -8.15
CA GLN A 155 28.01 9.53 -9.41
C GLN A 155 27.77 10.50 -10.58
N PRO A 156 28.61 10.50 -11.63
CA PRO A 156 28.39 11.34 -12.79
C PRO A 156 26.96 11.15 -13.34
N ALA A 157 26.24 12.26 -13.53
CA ALA A 157 24.85 12.29 -13.98
C ALA A 157 23.81 11.63 -13.05
N PHE A 158 24.10 11.47 -11.75
CA PHE A 158 23.15 10.88 -10.78
C PHE A 158 21.79 11.57 -10.77
N GLU A 159 21.74 12.90 -10.95
CA GLU A 159 20.47 13.63 -10.95
C GLU A 159 19.51 13.09 -12.01
N TYR A 160 20.02 12.71 -13.19
CA TYR A 160 19.21 12.13 -14.24
C TYR A 160 18.80 10.69 -13.89
N THR A 161 19.72 9.86 -13.39
CA THR A 161 19.39 8.46 -13.06
C THR A 161 18.31 8.42 -12.00
N VAL A 162 18.44 9.20 -10.92
CA VAL A 162 17.43 9.30 -9.86
C VAL A 162 16.09 9.80 -10.41
N LYS A 163 16.12 10.88 -11.20
CA LYS A 163 14.93 11.48 -11.81
C LYS A 163 14.15 10.53 -12.73
N TYR A 164 14.80 9.56 -13.35
CA TYR A 164 14.15 8.56 -14.21
C TYR A 164 13.84 7.24 -13.50
N PHE A 165 14.61 6.82 -12.50
CA PHE A 165 14.29 5.62 -11.71
C PHE A 165 13.07 5.83 -10.82
N LEU A 166 12.90 7.02 -10.23
CA LEU A 166 11.81 7.28 -9.30
C LEU A 166 10.41 7.10 -9.94
N PRO A 167 10.11 7.61 -11.15
CA PRO A 167 8.88 7.26 -11.86
C PRO A 167 8.69 5.75 -12.08
N VAL A 168 9.77 5.02 -12.41
CA VAL A 168 9.71 3.56 -12.62
C VAL A 168 9.39 2.85 -11.31
N ILE A 169 9.99 3.27 -10.19
CA ILE A 169 9.69 2.77 -8.85
C ILE A 169 8.20 2.99 -8.53
N ILE A 170 7.71 4.23 -8.67
CA ILE A 170 6.30 4.58 -8.38
C ILE A 170 5.33 3.77 -9.24
N ILE A 171 5.62 3.61 -10.54
CA ILE A 171 4.79 2.78 -11.44
C ILE A 171 4.71 1.34 -10.92
N ASN A 172 5.82 0.74 -10.47
CA ASN A 172 5.80 -0.63 -9.98
C ASN A 172 5.12 -0.75 -8.60
N ILE A 173 5.23 0.25 -7.72
CA ILE A 173 4.44 0.32 -6.49
C ILE A 173 2.95 0.28 -6.82
N PHE A 174 2.48 1.12 -7.75
CA PHE A 174 1.06 1.15 -8.13
C PHE A 174 0.60 -0.12 -8.85
N ARG A 175 1.47 -0.80 -9.62
CA ARG A 175 1.16 -2.12 -10.21
C ARG A 175 0.88 -3.16 -9.13
N ILE A 176 1.77 -3.27 -8.14
CA ILE A 176 1.62 -4.24 -7.06
C ILE A 176 0.40 -3.90 -6.20
N TYR A 177 0.26 -2.63 -5.81
CA TYR A 177 -0.89 -2.15 -5.03
C TYR A 177 -2.23 -2.42 -5.74
N SER A 178 -2.31 -2.14 -7.05
CA SER A 178 -3.52 -2.39 -7.82
C SER A 178 -3.83 -3.88 -7.94
N ALA A 179 -2.80 -4.72 -8.12
CA ALA A 179 -2.96 -6.17 -8.19
C ALA A 179 -3.46 -6.76 -6.85
N SER A 180 -2.85 -6.36 -5.73
CA SER A 180 -3.23 -6.86 -4.39
C SER A 180 -4.65 -6.43 -4.01
N LYS A 181 -5.02 -5.18 -4.28
CA LYS A 181 -6.38 -4.67 -4.06
C LYS A 181 -7.40 -5.42 -4.90
N ASN A 182 -7.13 -5.64 -6.18
CA ASN A 182 -8.01 -6.40 -7.06
C ASN A 182 -8.18 -7.86 -6.62
N MET A 183 -7.10 -8.49 -6.14
CA MET A 183 -7.15 -9.84 -5.58
C MET A 183 -7.99 -9.90 -4.31
N SER A 184 -7.84 -8.94 -3.40
CA SER A 184 -8.66 -8.83 -2.17
C SER A 184 -10.14 -8.64 -2.50
N ILE A 185 -10.47 -7.75 -3.45
CA ILE A 185 -11.84 -7.56 -3.93
C ILE A 185 -12.41 -8.86 -4.50
N ALA A 186 -11.62 -9.58 -5.31
CA ALA A 186 -12.03 -10.87 -5.87
C ALA A 186 -12.22 -11.94 -4.79
N ALA A 187 -11.33 -12.03 -3.80
CA ALA A 187 -11.44 -12.96 -2.68
C ALA A 187 -12.69 -12.69 -1.83
N ASN A 188 -12.95 -11.43 -1.48
CA ASN A 188 -14.17 -11.05 -0.75
C ASN A 188 -15.43 -11.36 -1.58
N SER A 189 -15.39 -11.09 -2.88
CA SER A 189 -16.47 -11.43 -3.80
C SER A 189 -16.77 -12.94 -3.77
N ASN A 190 -15.74 -13.78 -3.86
CA ASN A 190 -15.88 -15.24 -3.82
C ASN A 190 -16.41 -15.72 -2.46
N MET A 191 -15.95 -15.13 -1.36
CA MET A 191 -16.43 -15.44 -0.01
C MET A 191 -17.93 -15.12 0.14
N ILE A 192 -18.37 -13.94 -0.29
CA ILE A 192 -19.79 -13.54 -0.26
C ILE A 192 -20.62 -14.52 -1.09
N ILE A 193 -20.18 -14.90 -2.30
CA ILE A 193 -20.92 -15.85 -3.12
C ILE A 193 -21.00 -17.23 -2.47
N GLY A 194 -19.90 -17.77 -1.95
CA GLY A 194 -19.92 -19.07 -1.27
C GLY A 194 -20.82 -19.08 -0.03
N GLN A 195 -20.87 -17.99 0.74
CA GLN A 195 -21.79 -17.83 1.87
C GLN A 195 -23.25 -17.84 1.42
N ILE A 196 -23.56 -17.18 0.30
CA ILE A 196 -24.91 -17.14 -0.26
C ILE A 196 -25.33 -18.49 -0.84
N GLU A 197 -24.46 -19.19 -1.56
CA GLU A 197 -24.74 -20.53 -2.07
C GLU A 197 -25.06 -21.50 -0.92
N ASN A 198 -24.27 -21.46 0.15
CA ASN A 198 -24.51 -22.24 1.37
C ASN A 198 -25.82 -21.86 2.06
N TYR A 199 -26.16 -20.57 2.12
CA TYR A 199 -27.42 -20.11 2.71
C TYR A 199 -28.62 -20.64 1.91
N ILE A 200 -28.59 -20.54 0.58
CA ILE A 200 -29.64 -21.05 -0.30
C ILE A 200 -29.80 -22.56 -0.12
N GLN A 201 -28.70 -23.30 -0.07
CA GLN A 201 -28.71 -24.76 0.15
C GLN A 201 -29.35 -25.17 1.48
N LYS A 202 -29.09 -24.43 2.56
CA LYS A 202 -29.68 -24.71 3.87
C LYS A 202 -31.15 -24.30 3.98
N ASN A 203 -31.61 -23.39 3.11
CA ASN A 203 -32.92 -22.75 3.19
C ASN A 203 -33.77 -22.98 1.93
N ILE A 204 -33.65 -24.14 1.29
CA ILE A 204 -34.32 -24.48 0.02
C ILE A 204 -35.86 -24.35 0.13
N HIS A 205 -36.43 -24.69 1.29
CA HIS A 205 -37.87 -24.67 1.54
C HIS A 205 -38.43 -23.32 2.01
N SER A 206 -37.59 -22.31 2.25
CA SER A 206 -38.03 -20.96 2.61
C SER A 206 -37.86 -19.97 1.47
N LYS A 207 -38.57 -18.83 1.53
CA LYS A 207 -38.36 -17.71 0.60
C LYS A 207 -37.05 -17.03 0.95
N VAL A 208 -35.99 -17.32 0.18
CA VAL A 208 -34.73 -16.58 0.29
C VAL A 208 -34.82 -15.28 -0.50
N SER A 209 -34.65 -14.14 0.17
CA SER A 209 -34.65 -12.82 -0.46
C SER A 209 -33.23 -12.34 -0.77
N LEU A 210 -32.97 -12.04 -2.04
CA LEU A 210 -31.71 -11.42 -2.48
C LEU A 210 -31.45 -10.08 -1.77
N SER A 211 -32.51 -9.31 -1.49
CA SER A 211 -32.38 -8.02 -0.80
C SER A 211 -31.95 -8.18 0.67
N GLU A 212 -32.36 -9.25 1.33
CA GLU A 212 -31.94 -9.54 2.71
C GLU A 212 -30.48 -9.98 2.75
N LEU A 213 -30.07 -10.86 1.83
CA LEU A 213 -28.68 -11.29 1.71
C LEU A 213 -27.74 -10.13 1.35
N ALA A 214 -28.18 -9.25 0.45
CA ALA A 214 -27.43 -8.04 0.12
C ALA A 214 -27.19 -7.16 1.36
N LYS A 215 -28.22 -6.99 2.21
CA LYS A 215 -28.09 -6.27 3.49
C LYS A 215 -27.12 -6.95 4.46
N ILE A 216 -27.19 -8.28 4.61
CA ILE A 216 -26.29 -9.04 5.51
C ILE A 216 -24.82 -8.84 5.13
N HIS A 217 -24.53 -8.76 3.82
CA HIS A 217 -23.16 -8.57 3.32
C HIS A 217 -22.81 -7.10 3.05
N ASN A 218 -23.62 -6.13 3.49
CA ASN A 218 -23.42 -4.69 3.28
C ASN A 218 -23.14 -4.31 1.80
N ILE A 219 -23.81 -4.97 0.86
CA ILE A 219 -23.73 -4.66 -0.58
C ILE A 219 -25.11 -4.32 -1.15
N THR A 220 -25.14 -3.63 -2.29
CA THR A 220 -26.42 -3.36 -2.95
C THR A 220 -26.96 -4.61 -3.63
N PRO A 221 -28.30 -4.80 -3.72
CA PRO A 221 -28.92 -5.91 -4.45
C PRO A 221 -28.41 -6.02 -5.91
N ARG A 222 -28.22 -4.87 -6.57
CA ARG A 222 -27.68 -4.81 -7.93
C ARG A 222 -26.24 -5.32 -8.02
N HIS A 223 -25.40 -4.95 -7.06
CA HIS A 223 -24.03 -5.45 -6.99
C HIS A 223 -24.02 -6.96 -6.76
N LEU A 224 -24.83 -7.45 -5.83
CA LEU A 224 -24.97 -8.88 -5.55
C LEU A 224 -25.44 -9.67 -6.77
N CYS A 225 -26.48 -9.23 -7.49
CA CYS A 225 -26.94 -9.89 -8.73
C CYS A 225 -25.82 -10.04 -9.76
N ARG A 226 -25.05 -8.96 -9.99
CA ARG A 226 -23.94 -8.97 -10.94
C ARG A 226 -22.83 -9.90 -10.48
N LEU A 227 -22.48 -9.85 -9.20
CA LEU A 227 -21.48 -10.71 -8.56
C LEU A 227 -21.85 -12.19 -8.72
N PHE A 228 -23.09 -12.52 -8.38
CA PHE A 228 -23.62 -13.87 -8.38
C PHE A 228 -23.65 -14.45 -9.79
N LYS A 229 -24.19 -13.72 -10.77
CA LYS A 229 -24.21 -14.15 -12.16
C LYS A 229 -22.82 -14.30 -12.76
N LYS A 230 -21.88 -13.41 -12.42
CA LYS A 230 -20.48 -13.51 -12.86
C LYS A 230 -19.81 -14.78 -12.31
N HIS A 231 -20.09 -15.14 -11.06
CA HIS A 231 -19.43 -16.26 -10.38
C HIS A 231 -20.06 -17.62 -10.72
N THR A 232 -21.39 -17.70 -10.78
CA THR A 232 -22.11 -18.98 -10.94
C THR A 232 -22.59 -19.24 -12.37
N GLY A 233 -22.50 -18.23 -13.24
CA GLY A 233 -23.03 -18.28 -14.61
C GLY A 233 -24.55 -18.18 -14.70
N MET A 234 -25.27 -18.10 -13.57
CA MET A 234 -26.73 -18.11 -13.51
C MET A 234 -27.25 -17.02 -12.55
N THR A 235 -28.51 -16.63 -12.70
CA THR A 235 -29.11 -15.66 -11.78
C THR A 235 -29.34 -16.29 -10.40
N PHE A 236 -29.43 -15.45 -9.37
CA PHE A 236 -29.76 -15.89 -8.01
C PHE A 236 -31.04 -16.74 -7.97
N THR A 237 -32.08 -16.32 -8.70
CA THR A 237 -33.37 -17.03 -8.76
C THR A 237 -33.25 -18.37 -9.49
N GLU A 238 -32.50 -18.42 -10.59
CA GLU A 238 -32.21 -19.67 -11.31
C GLU A 238 -31.49 -20.68 -10.42
N PHE A 239 -30.48 -20.22 -9.67
CA PHE A 239 -29.75 -21.07 -8.73
C PHE A 239 -30.65 -21.60 -7.63
N ALA A 240 -31.42 -20.74 -6.97
CA ALA A 240 -32.35 -21.16 -5.91
C ALA A 240 -33.40 -22.16 -6.39
N ASN A 241 -33.96 -21.94 -7.58
CA ASN A 241 -34.92 -22.88 -8.19
C ASN A 241 -34.27 -24.21 -8.57
N ARG A 242 -33.03 -24.18 -9.09
CA ARG A 242 -32.28 -25.40 -9.40
C ARG A 242 -31.99 -26.24 -8.17
N MET A 243 -31.67 -25.62 -7.04
CA MET A 243 -31.46 -26.33 -5.78
C MET A 243 -32.75 -26.95 -5.24
N ARG A 244 -33.91 -26.31 -5.43
CA ARG A 244 -35.23 -26.88 -5.10
C ARG A 244 -35.63 -28.09 -5.94
N GLN A 245 -35.17 -28.17 -7.18
CA GLN A 245 -35.48 -29.29 -8.08
C GLN A 245 -34.59 -30.51 -7.87
N LYS A 246 -33.44 -30.35 -7.22
CA LYS A 246 -32.46 -31.43 -6.97
C LYS A 246 -32.69 -32.18 -5.65
N ASN A 247 -33.55 -31.67 -4.77
CA ASN A 247 -34.01 -32.31 -3.54
C ASN A 247 -35.46 -32.76 -3.69
#